data_AF-A0A0C2D3S9-F1
#
_entry.id   AF-A0A0C2D3S9-F1
#
_cell.length_a   1.000
_cell.length_b   1.000
_cell.length_c   1.000
_cell.angle_alpha   90.00
_cell.angle_beta   90.00
_cell.angle_gamma   90.00
#
_symmetry.space_group_name_H-M   'P 1'
#
loop_
_entity.id
_entity.type
_entity.pdbx_description
1 polymer ?
#
loop_
_entity_poly.entity_id
_entity_poly.type
_entity_poly.pdbx_seq_one_letter_code
_entity_poly.pdbx_strand_id
1 'polypeptide(L)'
;MGEAIQPEIRARLVDNPFYVLELAPDCTRAEVERAGQKLLAMIELDLAGGPTYPTPFGSGRRDAAKIREAMAELRDPQRRLFHELWVLARPWAGETAGLAHADGERELGFSAARSALGWRS
;
A
#
# COMPACT_ATOMS: atom_id res chain seq x y z
N MET A 1 -19.33 16.62 -9.63
CA MET A 1 -19.92 15.27 -9.61
C MET A 1 -18.75 14.31 -9.71
N GLY A 2 -18.30 13.75 -8.59
CA GLY A 2 -17.07 12.96 -8.54
C GLY A 2 -17.21 11.71 -9.39
N GLU A 3 -16.39 11.59 -10.43
CA GLU A 3 -16.38 10.43 -11.31
C GLU A 3 -15.99 9.21 -10.47
N ALA A 4 -16.94 8.29 -10.30
CA ALA A 4 -16.71 7.06 -9.55
C ALA A 4 -15.53 6.33 -10.20
N ILE A 5 -14.51 6.00 -9.41
CA ILE A 5 -13.40 5.17 -9.89
C ILE A 5 -14.00 3.91 -10.53
N GLN A 6 -13.65 3.67 -11.79
CA GLN A 6 -14.12 2.51 -12.54
C GLN A 6 -13.88 1.22 -11.72
N PRO A 7 -14.83 0.27 -11.69
CA PRO A 7 -14.78 -0.88 -10.78
C PRO A 7 -13.51 -1.73 -10.97
N GLU A 8 -12.97 -1.80 -12.18
CA GLU A 8 -11.74 -2.51 -12.52
C GLU A 8 -10.51 -1.83 -11.91
N ILE A 9 -10.47 -0.49 -11.96
CA ILE A 9 -9.40 0.30 -11.32
C ILE A 9 -9.48 0.11 -9.81
N ARG A 10 -10.69 0.18 -9.24
CA ARG A 10 -10.89 -0.04 -7.80
C ARG A 10 -10.42 -1.44 -7.37
N ALA A 11 -10.72 -2.48 -8.14
CA ALA A 11 -10.25 -3.84 -7.86
C ALA A 11 -8.72 -3.93 -7.83
N ARG A 12 -8.04 -3.32 -8.83
CA ARG A 12 -6.56 -3.28 -8.87
C ARG A 12 -5.95 -2.50 -7.69
N LEU A 13 -6.62 -1.45 -7.23
CA LEU A 13 -6.17 -0.68 -6.06
C LEU A 13 -6.36 -1.46 -4.76
N VAL A 14 -7.49 -2.16 -4.60
CA VAL A 14 -7.76 -3.02 -3.43
C VAL A 14 -6.75 -4.16 -3.35
N ASP A 15 -6.45 -4.79 -4.49
CA ASP A 15 -5.54 -5.92 -4.59
C ASP A 15 -4.06 -5.52 -4.69
N ASN A 16 -3.71 -4.29 -4.31
CA ASN A 16 -2.32 -3.84 -4.25
C ASN A 16 -1.51 -4.77 -3.30
N PRO A 17 -0.37 -5.32 -3.73
CA PRO A 17 0.46 -6.22 -2.92
C PRO A 17 0.85 -5.68 -1.54
N PHE A 18 1.01 -4.35 -1.40
CA PHE A 18 1.29 -3.71 -0.12
C PHE A 18 0.12 -3.86 0.87
N TYR A 19 -1.12 -3.81 0.38
CA TYR A 19 -2.30 -4.04 1.21
C TYR A 19 -2.48 -5.51 1.55
N VAL A 20 -2.29 -6.39 0.55
CA VAL A 20 -2.39 -7.84 0.73
C VAL A 20 -1.42 -8.35 1.81
N LEU A 21 -0.20 -7.80 1.84
CA LEU A 21 0.83 -8.17 2.80
C LEU A 21 0.85 -7.29 4.06
N GLU A 22 0.00 -6.26 4.13
CA GLU A 22 -0.03 -5.27 5.21
C GLU A 22 1.35 -4.62 5.45
N LEU A 23 2.02 -4.29 4.34
CA LEU A 23 3.36 -3.71 4.32
C LEU A 23 3.34 -2.30 3.76
N ALA A 24 4.24 -1.50 4.29
CA ALA A 24 4.50 -0.17 3.78
C ALA A 24 5.35 -0.19 2.48
N PRO A 25 5.24 0.82 1.61
CA PRO A 25 6.02 0.89 0.37
C PRO A 25 7.53 1.06 0.58
N ASP A 26 7.96 1.51 1.76
CA ASP A 26 9.36 1.61 2.17
C ASP A 26 9.93 0.27 2.68
N CYS A 27 9.15 -0.81 2.68
CA CYS A 27 9.59 -2.10 3.19
C CYS A 27 10.78 -2.69 2.40
N THR A 28 11.66 -3.35 3.12
CA THR A 28 12.78 -4.10 2.56
C THR A 28 12.31 -5.43 1.99
N ARG A 29 13.10 -6.01 1.07
CA ARG A 29 12.83 -7.34 0.52
C ARG A 29 12.74 -8.42 1.62
N ALA A 30 13.55 -8.31 2.67
CA ALA A 30 13.50 -9.25 3.80
C ALA A 30 12.18 -9.16 4.57
N GLU A 31 11.59 -7.97 4.70
CA GLU A 31 10.28 -7.78 5.33
C GLU A 31 9.15 -8.37 4.49
N VAL A 32 9.23 -8.27 3.15
CA VAL A 32 8.29 -8.94 2.23
C VAL A 32 8.29 -10.45 2.45
N GLU A 33 9.46 -11.08 2.50
CA GLU A 33 9.55 -12.53 2.74
C GLU A 33 8.97 -12.90 4.11
N ARG A 34 9.37 -12.18 5.16
CA ARG A 34 8.93 -12.46 6.54
C ARG A 34 7.42 -12.34 6.68
N ALA A 35 6.83 -11.26 6.16
CA ALA A 35 5.39 -11.03 6.21
C ALA A 35 4.64 -12.10 5.43
N GLY A 36 5.09 -12.41 4.21
CA GLY A 36 4.47 -13.44 3.38
C GLY A 36 4.47 -14.82 4.04
N GLN A 37 5.61 -15.26 4.60
CA GLN A 37 5.69 -16.54 5.31
C GLN A 37 4.80 -16.58 6.55
N LYS A 38 4.75 -15.49 7.33
CA LYS A 38 3.84 -15.36 8.48
C LYS A 38 2.38 -15.53 8.05
N LEU A 39 1.95 -14.83 7.00
CA LEU A 39 0.57 -14.86 6.53
C LEU A 39 0.18 -16.21 5.94
N LEU A 40 1.09 -16.86 5.21
CA LEU A 40 0.86 -18.23 4.71
C LEU A 40 0.64 -19.21 5.87
N ALA A 41 1.48 -19.17 6.89
CA ALA A 41 1.30 -19.99 8.09
C ALA A 41 -0.03 -19.69 8.82
N MET A 42 -0.44 -18.41 8.88
CA MET A 42 -1.73 -18.03 9.46
C MET A 42 -2.92 -18.60 8.68
N ILE A 43 -2.87 -18.65 7.35
CA ILE A 43 -3.93 -19.26 6.53
C ILE A 43 -3.95 -20.77 6.71
N GLU A 44 -2.78 -21.43 6.71
CA GLU A 44 -2.69 -22.89 6.89
C GLU A 44 -3.21 -23.36 8.26
N LEU A 45 -3.05 -22.53 9.29
CA LEU A 45 -3.51 -22.80 10.66
C LEU A 45 -4.91 -22.23 10.97
N ASP A 46 -5.61 -21.69 9.97
CA ASP A 46 -6.92 -21.03 10.10
C ASP A 46 -6.98 -19.98 11.22
N LEU A 47 -5.88 -19.21 11.38
CA LEU A 47 -5.79 -18.18 12.41
C LEU A 47 -6.58 -16.93 12.01
N ALA A 48 -7.25 -16.33 13.00
CA ALA A 48 -7.99 -15.09 12.83
C ALA A 48 -7.12 -13.99 12.21
N GLY A 49 -7.65 -13.30 11.20
CA GLY A 49 -6.94 -12.25 10.45
C GLY A 49 -6.10 -12.75 9.27
N GLY A 50 -5.87 -14.05 9.12
CA GLY A 50 -5.21 -14.61 7.93
C GLY A 50 -5.96 -14.34 6.62
N PRO A 51 -7.29 -14.57 6.55
CA PRO A 51 -8.04 -14.45 5.28
C PRO A 51 -8.47 -13.03 4.89
N THR A 52 -8.28 -12.03 5.75
CA THR A 52 -8.81 -10.67 5.54
C THR A 52 -7.75 -9.61 5.82
N TYR A 53 -7.76 -8.51 5.06
CA TYR A 53 -6.83 -7.39 5.25
C TYR A 53 -7.53 -6.04 5.03
N PRO A 54 -7.09 -4.96 5.68
CA PRO A 54 -7.72 -3.64 5.54
C PRO A 54 -7.21 -2.91 4.27
N THR A 55 -8.11 -2.22 3.58
CA THR A 55 -7.78 -1.33 2.43
C THR A 55 -8.47 0.02 2.61
N PRO A 56 -8.04 1.08 1.87
CA PRO A 56 -8.73 2.37 1.88
C PRO A 56 -10.20 2.31 1.43
N PHE A 57 -10.61 1.20 0.81
CA PHE A 57 -11.96 1.00 0.28
C PHE A 57 -12.79 0.00 1.09
N GLY A 58 -12.30 -0.44 2.26
CA GLY A 58 -12.90 -1.49 3.09
C GLY A 58 -12.00 -2.72 3.24
N SER A 59 -12.50 -3.79 3.86
CA SER A 59 -11.73 -5.04 4.01
C SER A 59 -11.67 -5.83 2.70
N GLY A 60 -10.45 -6.24 2.31
CA GLY A 60 -10.21 -7.21 1.24
C GLY A 60 -10.12 -8.65 1.79
N ARG A 61 -10.20 -9.63 0.90
CA ARG A 61 -9.91 -11.04 1.20
C ARG A 61 -8.64 -11.51 0.52
N ARG A 62 -7.82 -12.29 1.23
CA ARG A 62 -6.62 -12.95 0.70
C ARG A 62 -6.67 -14.44 0.97
N ASP A 63 -6.13 -15.19 0.02
CA ASP A 63 -5.82 -16.60 0.14
C ASP A 63 -4.32 -16.82 -0.05
N ALA A 64 -3.87 -18.08 0.05
CA ALA A 64 -2.46 -18.40 -0.12
C ALA A 64 -1.93 -18.08 -1.53
N ALA A 65 -2.77 -18.16 -2.56
CA ALA A 65 -2.38 -17.83 -3.93
C ALA A 65 -2.09 -16.33 -4.07
N LYS A 66 -3.01 -15.49 -3.59
CA LYS A 66 -2.89 -14.02 -3.58
C LYS A 66 -1.69 -13.55 -2.75
N ILE A 67 -1.36 -14.22 -1.64
CA ILE A 67 -0.14 -13.89 -0.88
C ILE A 67 1.12 -14.18 -1.71
N ARG A 68 1.22 -15.35 -2.34
CA ARG A 68 2.40 -15.72 -3.15
C ARG A 68 2.56 -14.80 -4.37
N GLU A 69 1.45 -14.43 -5.00
CA GLU A 69 1.44 -13.47 -6.10
C GLU A 69 1.91 -12.09 -5.63
N ALA A 70 1.38 -11.58 -4.51
CA ALA A 70 1.81 -10.31 -3.93
C ALA A 70 3.32 -10.32 -3.59
N MET A 71 3.84 -11.42 -3.04
CA MET A 71 5.28 -11.57 -2.81
C MET A 71 6.07 -11.54 -4.12
N ALA A 72 5.58 -12.18 -5.18
CA ALA A 72 6.25 -12.19 -6.49
C ALA A 72 6.26 -10.80 -7.14
N GLU A 73 5.18 -10.04 -7.04
CA GLU A 73 5.08 -8.64 -7.51
C GLU A 73 6.10 -7.75 -6.80
N LEU A 74 6.21 -7.84 -5.47
CA LEU A 74 7.13 -6.99 -4.70
C LEU A 74 8.60 -7.41 -4.76
N ARG A 75 8.88 -8.64 -5.22
CA ARG A 75 10.25 -9.15 -5.43
C ARG A 75 10.92 -8.56 -6.67
N ASP A 76 10.14 -8.23 -7.69
CA ASP A 76 10.62 -7.64 -8.93
C ASP A 76 10.58 -6.11 -8.79
N PRO A 77 11.75 -5.42 -8.86
CA PRO A 77 11.79 -3.96 -8.67
C PRO A 77 10.95 -3.17 -9.68
N GLN A 78 10.82 -3.66 -10.91
CA GLN A 78 10.07 -2.97 -11.97
C GLN A 78 8.57 -3.09 -11.72
N ARG A 79 8.11 -4.29 -11.33
CA ARG A 79 6.69 -4.52 -10.99
C ARG A 79 6.30 -3.80 -9.70
N ARG A 80 7.18 -3.82 -8.70
CA ARG A 80 7.01 -3.11 -7.43
C ARG A 80 6.79 -1.61 -7.61
N LEU A 81 7.55 -0.96 -8.50
CA LEU A 81 7.43 0.49 -8.74
C LEU A 81 6.01 0.91 -9.13
N PHE A 82 5.31 0.08 -9.92
CA PHE A 82 3.91 0.33 -10.24
C PHE A 82 3.11 0.39 -8.93
N HIS A 83 3.15 -0.66 -8.11
CA HIS A 83 2.37 -0.71 -6.88
C HIS A 83 2.68 0.40 -5.88
N GLU A 84 3.91 0.92 -5.85
CA GLU A 84 4.30 2.07 -5.02
C GLU A 84 3.59 3.36 -5.46
N LEU A 85 3.43 3.56 -6.77
CA LEU A 85 2.76 4.76 -7.31
C LEU A 85 1.25 4.79 -6.99
N TRP A 86 0.63 3.62 -6.83
CA TRP A 86 -0.82 3.50 -6.58
C TRP A 86 -1.19 3.15 -5.14
N VAL A 87 -0.23 3.09 -4.21
CA VAL A 87 -0.53 2.94 -2.79
C VAL A 87 -0.99 4.30 -2.22
N LEU A 88 -2.16 4.33 -1.60
CA LEU A 88 -2.85 5.57 -1.20
C LEU A 88 -2.74 5.85 0.31
N ALA A 89 -2.73 4.81 1.15
CA ALA A 89 -2.66 4.95 2.60
C ALA A 89 -2.13 3.67 3.26
N ARG A 90 -1.90 3.69 4.58
CA ARG A 90 -1.59 2.50 5.40
C ARG A 90 -2.74 2.20 6.39
N PRO A 91 -3.84 1.55 5.94
CA PRO A 91 -5.02 1.28 6.78
C PRO A 91 -4.77 0.44 8.04
N TRP A 92 -3.69 -0.33 8.09
CA TRP A 92 -3.29 -1.15 9.24
C TRP A 92 -2.38 -0.42 10.25
N ALA A 93 -2.00 0.84 10.00
CA ALA A 93 -1.05 1.59 10.83
C ALA A 93 -1.66 2.22 12.11
N GLY A 94 -2.82 1.74 12.55
CA GLY A 94 -3.77 2.40 13.45
C GLY A 94 -3.33 2.69 14.90
N GLU A 95 -2.06 2.59 15.28
CA GLU A 95 -1.63 2.89 16.67
C GLU A 95 -0.22 3.52 16.81
N THR A 96 0.63 3.52 15.78
CA THR A 96 2.03 4.02 15.89
C THR A 96 2.44 5.06 14.85
N ALA A 97 1.55 5.43 13.91
CA ALA A 97 1.85 6.37 12.83
C ALA A 97 1.94 7.86 13.25
N GLY A 98 1.79 8.18 14.54
CA GLY A 98 1.85 9.55 15.05
C GLY A 98 3.26 10.12 15.25
N LEU A 99 4.33 9.37 14.97
CA LEU A 99 5.70 9.75 15.34
C LEU A 99 6.69 9.90 14.18
N ALA A 100 6.26 9.88 12.92
CA ALA A 100 7.20 9.95 11.78
C ALA A 100 6.73 10.87 10.63
N HIS A 101 6.57 12.17 10.91
CA HIS A 101 7.09 13.28 10.08
C HIS A 101 6.81 14.61 10.80
N ALA A 102 7.63 14.93 11.80
CA ALA A 102 7.70 16.28 12.35
C ALA A 102 9.07 16.84 11.98
N ASP A 103 9.21 17.30 10.73
CA ASP A 103 10.14 18.37 10.41
C ASP A 103 9.41 19.34 9.50
N GLY A 104 9.27 20.56 10.01
CA GLY A 104 8.43 21.60 9.44
C GLY A 104 9.02 22.18 8.17
N GLU A 105 8.35 21.93 7.05
CA GLU A 105 8.38 22.85 5.91
C GLU A 105 7.01 23.50 5.77
N ARG A 106 7.01 24.84 5.83
CA ARG A 106 5.81 25.66 5.65
C ARG A 106 5.16 25.31 4.30
N GLU A 107 3.90 24.88 4.36
CA GLU A 107 3.03 24.66 3.21
C GLU A 107 2.89 25.93 2.37
N LEU A 108 3.80 26.13 1.43
CA LEU A 108 3.45 26.81 0.20
C LEU A 108 2.79 25.73 -0.67
N GLY A 109 1.46 25.66 -0.61
CA GLY A 109 0.67 24.66 -1.35
C GLY A 109 1.00 24.62 -2.85
N PHE A 110 0.49 23.63 -3.57
CA PHE A 110 0.83 23.34 -4.98
C PHE A 110 0.77 24.56 -5.94
N SER A 111 -0.04 25.58 -5.62
CA SER A 111 -0.09 26.85 -6.36
C SER A 111 1.25 27.61 -6.38
N ALA A 112 2.05 27.52 -5.32
CA ALA A 112 3.34 28.18 -5.20
C ALA A 112 4.48 27.44 -5.92
N ALA A 113 4.29 26.15 -6.23
CA ALA A 113 5.29 25.33 -6.90
C ALA A 113 5.69 25.92 -8.26
N ARG A 114 4.72 26.47 -9.00
CA ARG A 114 4.96 27.12 -10.29
C ARG A 114 5.91 28.31 -10.17
N SER A 115 5.73 29.15 -9.16
CA SER A 115 6.58 30.30 -8.90
C SER A 115 7.98 29.87 -8.42
N ALA A 116 8.06 28.87 -7.54
CA ALA A 116 9.32 28.33 -7.05
C ALA A 116 10.19 27.73 -8.17
N LEU A 117 9.56 27.12 -9.19
CA LEU A 117 10.22 26.54 -10.36
C LEU A 117 10.51 27.56 -11.49
N GLY A 118 10.20 28.84 -11.28
CA GLY A 118 10.49 29.92 -12.23
C GLY A 118 9.62 29.92 -13.49
N TRP A 119 8.48 29.20 -13.49
CA TRP A 119 7.57 29.15 -14.62
C TRP A 119 6.66 30.39 -14.63
N ARG A 120 6.93 31.33 -15.54
CA ARG A 120 6.14 32.57 -15.69
C ARG A 120 4.69 32.26 -16.12
N SER A 121 3.73 32.98 -15.54
CA SER A 121 2.31 33.05 -15.95
C SER A 121 2.12 33.89 -17.20
#